data_AF-A0A0G1N434-F1
#
_entry.id   AF-A0A0G1N434-F1
#
_cell.length_a   1.000
_cell.length_b   1.000
_cell.length_c   1.000
_cell.angle_alpha   90.00
_cell.angle_beta   90.00
_cell.angle_gamma   90.00
#
_symmetry.space_group_name_H-M   'P 1'
#
loop_
_entity.id
_entity.type
_entity.pdbx_description
1 polymer ?
#
loop_
_entity_poly.entity_id
_entity_poly.type
_entity_poly.pdbx_seq_one_letter_code
_entity_poly.pdbx_strand_id
1 'polypeptide(L)'
;MKQTILKARTGYIALTSILVISFLVMALVFAVSLSGFFLRENILDSYAKTVSAKTADACAYLALLKLVQNQSYQGNETIAVDAESCDISQIQADDDELQINVSSGSMGARTRIFITLDADDLGLVSWEELF
;
A
#
# COMPACT_ATOMS: atom_id res chain seq x y z
N MET A 1 64.34 -22.13 -33.91
CA MET A 1 63.34 -21.05 -33.95
C MET A 1 61.96 -21.67 -34.17
N LYS A 2 61.24 -22.06 -33.10
CA LYS A 2 59.96 -22.79 -33.22
C LYS A 2 59.14 -22.64 -31.93
N GLN A 3 58.51 -21.48 -31.70
CA GLN A 3 57.65 -21.32 -30.52
C GLN A 3 56.54 -20.24 -30.63
N THR A 4 56.04 -19.92 -31.83
CA THR A 4 55.03 -18.84 -31.97
C THR A 4 53.59 -19.29 -32.21
N ILE A 5 53.31 -20.57 -32.50
CA ILE A 5 51.94 -21.00 -32.87
C ILE A 5 51.10 -21.51 -31.68
N LEU A 6 51.71 -21.97 -30.59
CA LEU A 6 50.94 -22.46 -29.42
C LEU A 6 50.39 -21.34 -28.52
N LYS A 7 50.96 -20.12 -28.58
CA LYS A 7 50.57 -18.99 -27.71
C LYS A 7 49.29 -18.28 -28.19
N ALA A 8 48.92 -18.42 -29.46
CA ALA A 8 47.70 -17.82 -30.01
C ALA A 8 46.41 -18.53 -29.57
N ARG A 9 46.46 -19.87 -29.36
CA ARG A 9 45.30 -20.65 -28.90
C ARG A 9 44.95 -20.39 -27.43
N THR A 10 45.95 -20.20 -26.57
CA THR A 10 45.72 -19.92 -25.15
C THR A 10 45.10 -18.55 -24.90
N GLY A 11 45.47 -17.53 -25.69
CA GLY A 11 44.85 -16.20 -25.61
C GLY A 11 43.37 -16.19 -26.04
N TYR A 12 43.03 -16.94 -27.10
CA TYR A 12 41.64 -17.08 -27.54
C TYR A 12 40.78 -17.81 -26.49
N ILE A 13 41.28 -18.91 -25.91
CA ILE A 13 40.58 -19.64 -24.85
C ILE A 13 40.35 -18.74 -23.63
N ALA A 14 41.36 -17.96 -23.21
CA ALA A 14 41.24 -17.03 -22.09
C ALA A 14 40.19 -15.92 -22.36
N LEU A 15 40.12 -15.39 -23.58
CA LEU A 15 39.11 -14.40 -23.93
C LEU A 15 37.71 -15.00 -23.94
N THR A 16 37.53 -16.19 -24.54
CA THR A 16 36.23 -16.86 -24.56
C THR A 16 35.75 -17.25 -23.17
N SER A 17 36.65 -17.69 -22.27
CA SER A 17 36.27 -18.01 -20.89
C SER A 17 35.87 -16.77 -20.10
N ILE A 18 36.59 -15.65 -20.27
CA ILE A 18 36.20 -14.37 -19.65
C ILE A 18 34.82 -13.95 -20.13
N LEU A 19 34.54 -14.01 -21.43
CA LEU A 19 33.22 -13.66 -21.97
C LEU A 19 32.11 -14.53 -21.37
N VAL A 20 32.33 -15.84 -21.29
CA VAL A 20 31.36 -16.77 -20.70
C VAL A 20 31.15 -16.48 -19.21
N ILE A 21 32.23 -16.27 -18.44
CA ILE A 21 32.14 -15.96 -17.02
C ILE A 21 31.43 -14.62 -16.80
N SER A 22 31.79 -13.58 -17.56
CA SER A 22 31.13 -12.27 -17.49
C SER A 22 29.64 -12.37 -17.80
N PHE A 23 29.25 -13.16 -18.81
CA PHE A 23 27.84 -13.37 -19.13
C PHE A 23 27.09 -14.06 -17.97
N LEU A 24 27.68 -15.09 -17.36
CA LEU A 24 27.08 -15.78 -16.21
C LEU A 24 26.95 -14.86 -15.00
N VAL A 25 27.98 -14.08 -14.69
CA VAL A 25 27.93 -13.09 -13.60
C VAL A 25 26.87 -12.04 -13.87
N MET A 26 26.77 -11.55 -15.11
CA MET A 26 25.77 -10.56 -15.49
C MET A 26 24.35 -11.11 -15.36
N ALA A 27 24.09 -12.35 -15.78
CA ALA A 27 22.80 -13.01 -15.60
C ALA A 27 22.41 -13.14 -14.12
N LEU A 28 23.36 -13.48 -13.25
CA LEU A 28 23.12 -13.55 -11.81
C LEU A 28 22.80 -12.18 -11.20
N VAL A 29 23.55 -11.14 -11.58
CA VAL A 29 23.29 -9.77 -11.13
C VAL A 29 21.89 -9.33 -11.56
N PHE A 30 21.50 -9.56 -12.81
CA PHE A 30 20.15 -9.22 -13.27
C PHE A 30 19.06 -9.95 -12.49
N ALA A 31 19.22 -11.26 -12.24
CA ALA A 31 18.24 -12.03 -11.49
C ALA A 31 18.05 -11.48 -10.06
N VAL A 32 19.15 -11.17 -9.37
CA VAL A 32 19.10 -10.61 -8.01
C VAL A 32 18.53 -9.19 -8.00
N SER A 33 18.95 -8.34 -8.94
CA SER A 33 18.46 -6.96 -9.04
C SER A 33 16.96 -6.89 -9.33
N LEU A 34 16.47 -7.72 -10.26
CA LEU A 34 15.04 -7.79 -10.56
C LEU A 34 14.24 -8.27 -9.33
N SER A 35 14.74 -9.32 -8.65
CA SER A 35 14.10 -9.82 -7.43
C SER A 35 14.01 -8.73 -6.34
N GLY A 36 15.08 -7.98 -6.12
CA GLY A 36 15.11 -6.89 -5.16
C GLY A 36 14.14 -5.75 -5.53
N PHE A 37 14.04 -5.42 -6.82
CA PHE A 37 13.10 -4.41 -7.32
C PHE A 37 11.64 -4.80 -7.03
N PHE A 38 11.22 -6.01 -7.40
CA PHE A 38 9.83 -6.45 -7.16
C PHE A 38 9.47 -6.61 -5.67
N LEU A 39 10.42 -7.02 -4.83
CA LEU A 39 10.19 -7.09 -3.39
C LEU A 39 9.91 -5.72 -2.79
N ARG A 40 10.61 -4.67 -3.24
CA ARG A 40 10.42 -3.31 -2.74
C ARG A 40 9.03 -2.75 -3.05
N GLU A 41 8.54 -2.97 -4.27
CA GLU A 41 7.20 -2.53 -4.67
C GLU A 41 6.11 -3.20 -3.82
N ASN A 42 6.20 -4.52 -3.61
CA ASN A 42 5.24 -5.24 -2.75
C ASN A 42 5.22 -4.72 -1.31
N ILE A 43 6.38 -4.37 -0.75
CA ILE A 43 6.48 -3.80 0.61
C ILE A 43 5.83 -2.42 0.65
N LEU A 44 6.08 -1.58 -0.37
CA LEU A 44 5.51 -0.24 -0.44
C LEU A 44 3.98 -0.29 -0.59
N ASP A 45 3.46 -1.16 -1.45
CA ASP A 45 2.02 -1.35 -1.62
C ASP A 45 1.35 -1.85 -0.34
N SER A 46 1.97 -2.83 0.33
CA SER A 46 1.49 -3.32 1.62
C SER A 46 1.51 -2.23 2.68
N TYR A 47 2.55 -1.39 2.69
CA TYR A 47 2.66 -0.27 3.62
C TYR A 47 1.59 0.78 3.34
N ALA A 48 1.39 1.18 2.07
CA ALA A 48 0.37 2.15 1.68
C ALA A 48 -1.05 1.68 2.06
N LYS A 49 -1.37 0.41 1.83
CA LYS A 49 -2.65 -0.19 2.27
C LYS A 49 -2.79 -0.16 3.79
N THR A 50 -1.74 -0.54 4.52
CA THR A 50 -1.77 -0.54 5.99
C THR A 50 -1.96 0.86 6.56
N VAL A 51 -1.28 1.86 5.98
CA VAL A 51 -1.39 3.26 6.42
C VAL A 51 -2.78 3.79 6.12
N SER A 52 -3.28 3.62 4.89
CA SER A 52 -4.64 4.07 4.55
C SER A 52 -5.71 3.41 5.42
N ALA A 53 -5.66 2.09 5.64
CA ALA A 53 -6.61 1.39 6.51
C ALA A 53 -6.59 1.95 7.94
N LYS A 54 -5.41 2.10 8.55
CA LYS A 54 -5.29 2.67 9.90
C LYS A 54 -5.78 4.11 10.01
N THR A 55 -5.52 4.92 8.99
CA THR A 55 -6.01 6.30 8.93
C THR A 55 -7.52 6.35 8.78
N ALA A 56 -8.11 5.46 7.96
CA ALA A 56 -9.56 5.35 7.82
C ALA A 56 -10.20 4.89 9.14
N ASP A 57 -9.62 3.89 9.81
CA ASP A 57 -10.07 3.43 11.14
C ASP A 57 -10.05 4.56 12.17
N ALA A 58 -8.96 5.31 12.24
CA ALA A 58 -8.85 6.45 13.15
C ALA A 58 -9.98 7.45 12.92
N CYS A 59 -10.30 7.74 11.65
CA CYS A 59 -11.37 8.66 11.30
C CYS A 59 -12.76 8.11 11.53
N ALA A 60 -12.97 6.81 11.33
CA ALA A 60 -14.18 6.11 11.73
C ALA A 60 -14.43 6.28 13.24
N TYR A 61 -13.43 6.01 14.08
CA TYR A 61 -13.55 6.22 15.53
C TYR A 61 -13.77 7.69 15.90
N LEU A 62 -13.12 8.64 15.21
CA LEU A 62 -13.37 10.07 15.44
C LEU A 62 -14.77 10.49 15.05
N ALA A 63 -15.30 9.98 13.93
CA ALA A 63 -16.69 10.22 13.51
C ALA A 63 -17.67 9.72 14.56
N LEU A 64 -17.49 8.49 15.04
CA LEU A 64 -18.29 7.90 16.12
C LEU A 64 -18.20 8.72 17.41
N LEU A 65 -17.00 9.14 17.79
CA LEU A 65 -16.80 9.96 18.98
C LEU A 65 -17.52 11.32 18.87
N LYS A 66 -17.46 11.96 17.69
CA LYS A 66 -18.18 13.23 17.43
C LYS A 66 -19.69 13.03 17.45
N LEU A 67 -20.18 11.93 16.91
CA LEU A 67 -21.60 11.57 16.91
C LEU A 67 -22.13 11.35 18.34
N VAL A 68 -21.36 10.67 19.20
CA VAL A 68 -21.70 10.48 20.61
C VAL A 68 -21.68 11.80 21.39
N GLN A 69 -20.74 12.70 21.08
CA GLN A 69 -20.67 14.03 21.72
C GLN A 69 -21.76 14.98 21.23
N ASN A 70 -22.18 14.85 19.97
CA ASN A 70 -23.18 15.68 19.33
C ASN A 70 -24.00 14.84 18.34
N GLN A 71 -25.20 14.45 18.74
CA GLN A 71 -26.13 13.67 17.91
C GLN A 71 -26.54 14.39 16.61
N SER A 72 -26.39 15.73 16.55
CA SER A 72 -26.66 16.52 15.35
C SER A 72 -25.45 16.65 14.41
N TYR A 73 -24.38 15.88 14.66
CA TYR A 73 -23.21 15.86 13.79
C TYR A 73 -23.57 15.28 12.41
N GLN A 74 -23.30 16.04 11.34
CA GLN A 74 -23.70 15.68 9.97
C GLN A 74 -22.55 15.12 9.14
N GLY A 75 -21.33 15.06 9.66
CA GLY A 75 -20.14 14.71 8.86
C GLY A 75 -19.78 15.79 7.82
N ASN A 76 -19.34 15.34 6.65
CA ASN A 76 -18.89 16.16 5.52
C ASN A 76 -17.68 17.05 5.86
N GLU A 77 -16.62 16.44 6.39
CA GLU A 77 -15.39 17.13 6.76
C GLU A 77 -14.16 16.30 6.43
N THR A 78 -13.03 16.98 6.21
CA THR A 78 -11.72 16.36 6.07
C THR A 78 -10.97 16.50 7.39
N ILE A 79 -10.54 15.39 7.98
CA ILE A 79 -9.75 15.36 9.22
C ILE A 79 -8.31 15.00 8.89
N ALA A 80 -7.37 15.80 9.39
CA ALA A 80 -5.95 15.47 9.36
C ALA A 80 -5.61 14.50 10.51
N VAL A 81 -5.01 13.37 10.16
CA VAL A 81 -4.50 12.37 11.11
C VAL A 81 -3.00 12.25 10.87
N ASP A 82 -2.23 12.97 11.69
CA ASP A 82 -0.77 13.08 11.57
C ASP A 82 -0.33 13.63 10.20
N ALA A 83 0.39 12.84 9.40
CA ALA A 83 0.87 13.22 8.07
C ALA A 83 -0.14 12.95 6.94
N GLU A 84 -1.26 12.29 7.24
CA GLU A 84 -2.28 11.88 6.29
C GLU A 84 -3.62 12.58 6.58
N SER A 85 -4.57 12.45 5.67
CA SER A 85 -5.92 12.95 5.86
C SER A 85 -6.96 11.95 5.41
N CYS A 86 -8.16 12.08 5.98
CA CYS A 86 -9.32 11.28 5.65
C CYS A 86 -10.53 12.21 5.45
N ASP A 87 -11.48 11.74 4.68
CA ASP A 87 -12.75 12.41 4.45
C ASP A 87 -13.85 11.60 5.13
N ILE A 88 -14.61 12.27 6.00
CA ILE A 88 -15.87 11.77 6.54
C ILE A 88 -16.96 12.35 5.66
N SER A 89 -17.67 11.48 4.96
CA SER A 89 -18.81 11.87 4.12
C SER A 89 -19.95 12.41 4.97
N GLN A 90 -20.93 13.05 4.33
CA GLN A 90 -22.16 13.41 5.02
C GLN A 90 -22.83 12.14 5.57
N ILE A 91 -23.22 12.19 6.84
CA ILE A 91 -23.93 11.10 7.51
C ILE A 91 -25.34 11.02 6.92
N GLN A 92 -25.72 9.83 6.49
CA GLN A 92 -27.04 9.57 5.92
C GLN A 92 -27.87 8.82 6.96
N ALA A 93 -29.07 9.31 7.23
CA ALA A 93 -30.06 8.58 8.02
C ALA A 93 -31.00 7.87 7.03
N ASP A 94 -31.15 6.56 7.20
CA ASP A 94 -32.06 5.72 6.41
C ASP A 94 -32.96 4.96 7.39
N ASP A 95 -34.21 5.40 7.50
CA ASP A 95 -35.19 4.95 8.51
C ASP A 95 -34.63 4.96 9.95
N ASP A 96 -34.33 3.78 10.49
CA ASP A 96 -33.81 3.56 11.85
C ASP A 96 -32.29 3.35 11.89
N GLU A 97 -31.59 3.55 10.76
CA GLU A 97 -30.15 3.39 10.64
C GLU A 97 -29.41 4.69 10.30
N LEU A 98 -28.23 4.86 10.88
CA LEU A 98 -27.28 5.92 10.57
C LEU A 98 -26.07 5.33 9.84
N GLN A 99 -25.81 5.83 8.65
CA GLN A 99 -24.72 5.38 7.78
C GLN A 99 -23.60 6.42 7.76
N ILE A 100 -22.40 5.98 8.09
CA ILE A 100 -21.17 6.78 8.09
C ILE A 100 -20.22 6.18 7.07
N ASN A 101 -19.80 6.99 6.11
CA ASN A 101 -18.82 6.60 5.11
C ASN A 101 -17.55 7.42 5.27
N VAL A 102 -16.45 6.73 5.56
CA VAL A 102 -15.14 7.32 5.75
C VAL A 102 -14.21 6.82 4.65
N SER A 103 -13.45 7.72 4.05
CA SER A 103 -12.42 7.35 3.08
C SER A 103 -11.08 7.96 3.42
N SER A 104 -10.01 7.21 3.23
CA SER A 104 -8.65 7.72 3.29
C SER A 104 -7.87 7.28 2.04
N GLY A 105 -6.87 8.06 1.67
CA GLY A 105 -5.94 7.71 0.61
C GLY A 105 -4.52 8.04 0.99
N SER A 106 -3.60 7.08 0.84
CA SER A 106 -2.18 7.27 1.09
C SER A 106 -1.36 6.56 0.01
N MET A 107 -0.40 7.27 -0.59
CA MET A 107 0.56 6.74 -1.57
C MET A 107 -0.07 5.86 -2.68
N GLY A 108 -1.27 6.21 -3.15
CA GLY A 108 -1.98 5.48 -4.21
C GLY A 108 -2.88 4.33 -3.72
N ALA A 109 -2.81 3.94 -2.45
CA ALA A 109 -3.80 3.08 -1.82
C ALA A 109 -4.99 3.91 -1.33
N ARG A 110 -6.20 3.35 -1.44
CA ARG A 110 -7.43 3.92 -0.89
C ARG A 110 -8.11 2.87 -0.05
N THR A 111 -8.63 3.28 1.09
CA THR A 111 -9.46 2.43 1.95
C THR A 111 -10.73 3.21 2.28
N ARG A 112 -11.87 2.55 2.19
CA ARG A 112 -13.17 3.10 2.57
C ARG A 112 -13.78 2.23 3.66
N ILE A 113 -14.31 2.85 4.69
CA ILE A 113 -15.02 2.18 5.77
C ILE A 113 -16.47 2.63 5.74
N PHE A 114 -17.37 1.67 5.76
CA PHE A 114 -18.81 1.88 5.88
C PHE A 114 -19.28 1.36 7.22
N ILE A 115 -19.89 2.24 8.01
CA ILE A 115 -20.37 1.94 9.35
C ILE A 115 -21.87 2.18 9.36
N THR A 116 -22.62 1.21 9.84
CA THR A 116 -24.06 1.32 10.07
C THR A 116 -24.31 1.24 11.57
N LEU A 117 -25.02 2.23 12.09
CA LEU A 117 -25.44 2.30 13.49
C LEU A 117 -26.96 2.33 13.57
N ASP A 118 -27.50 1.93 14.71
CA ASP A 118 -28.90 2.18 15.06
C ASP A 118 -29.09 3.67 15.39
N ALA A 119 -30.18 4.28 14.92
CA ALA A 119 -30.45 5.70 15.07
C ALA A 119 -30.87 6.10 16.50
N ASP A 120 -31.44 5.17 17.28
CA ASP A 120 -31.97 5.44 18.62
C ASP A 120 -30.89 5.31 19.70
N ASP A 121 -30.07 4.26 19.65
CA ASP A 121 -29.07 3.96 20.68
C ASP A 121 -27.60 4.10 20.23
N LEU A 122 -27.38 4.41 18.95
CA LEU A 122 -26.05 4.47 18.31
C LEU A 122 -25.28 3.14 18.40
N GLY A 123 -25.99 2.04 18.58
CA GLY A 123 -25.45 0.68 18.61
C GLY A 123 -24.86 0.31 17.25
N LEU A 124 -23.69 -0.34 17.29
CA LEU A 124 -23.03 -0.80 16.06
C LEU A 124 -23.81 -1.95 15.42
N VAL A 125 -24.37 -1.72 14.23
CA VAL A 125 -25.06 -2.74 13.43
C VAL A 125 -24.05 -3.43 12.49
N SER A 126 -23.24 -2.65 11.78
CA SER A 126 -22.27 -3.16 10.82
C SER A 126 -21.01 -2.31 10.74
N TRP A 127 -19.89 -2.97 10.48
CA TRP A 127 -18.60 -2.36 10.16
C TRP A 127 -17.98 -3.10 8.98
N GLU A 128 -17.94 -2.45 7.82
CA GLU A 128 -17.42 -3.04 6.59
C GLU A 128 -16.28 -2.21 6.00
N GLU A 129 -15.15 -2.87 5.76
CA GLU A 129 -14.02 -2.30 5.04
C GLU A 129 -14.15 -2.62 3.55
N LEU A 130 -14.23 -1.56 2.73
CA LEU A 130 -14.33 -1.61 1.28
C LEU A 130 -13.00 -1.12 0.67
N PHE A 131 -12.34 -1.99 -0.09
CA PHE A 131 -11.09 -1.70 -0.81
C PHE A 131 -11.34 -1.03 -2.17
#